data_AF-A0A1G8S186-F1
#
_entry.id   AF-A0A1G8S186-F1
#
_cell.length_a   1.000
_cell.length_b   1.000
_cell.length_c   1.000
_cell.angle_alpha   90.00
_cell.angle_beta   90.00
_cell.angle_gamma   90.00
#
_symmetry.space_group_name_H-M   'P 1'
#
loop_
_entity.id
_entity.type
_entity.pdbx_description
1 polymer ?
#
loop_
_entity_poly.entity_id
_entity_poly.type
_entity_poly.pdbx_seq_one_letter_code
_entity_poly.pdbx_strand_id
1 'polypeptide(L)' 'MNGEADHVHILFDAPPQINLANTINSYKTVTSRYIRKEFAKELSQYFWKPYFWSRSYMVLSTGGTTIETIKKYIEEQ' A
#
# COMPACT_ATOMS: atom_id res chain seq x y z
N MET A 1 7.67 -1.47 -6.18
CA MET A 1 6.40 -1.84 -5.52
C MET A 1 6.39 -3.34 -5.49
N ASN A 2 6.49 -3.91 -4.30
CA ASN A 2 6.40 -5.35 -4.09
C ASN A 2 5.11 -5.60 -3.30
N GLY A 3 4.50 -6.77 -3.45
CA GLY A 3 3.30 -7.11 -2.71
C GLY A 3 3.15 -8.60 -2.59
N GLU A 4 2.61 -9.00 -1.46
CA GLU A 4 2.17 -10.36 -1.24
C GLU A 4 0.69 -10.51 -1.60
N ALA A 5 0.13 -11.70 -1.36
CA ALA A 5 -1.26 -11.99 -1.65
C ALA A 5 -2.24 -11.09 -0.87
N ASP A 6 -1.85 -10.54 0.28
CA ASP A 6 -2.73 -9.79 1.20
C ASP A 6 -2.25 -8.36 1.54
N HIS A 7 -1.03 -7.96 1.15
CA HIS A 7 -0.51 -6.62 1.42
C HIS A 7 0.48 -6.12 0.35
N VAL A 8 0.71 -4.80 0.32
CA VAL A 8 1.61 -4.14 -0.66
C VAL A 8 2.62 -3.25 0.07
N HIS A 9 3.88 -3.38 -0.32
CA HIS A 9 5.01 -2.56 0.11
C HIS A 9 5.38 -1.52 -0.95
N ILE A 10 5.42 -0.25 -0.53
CA ILE A 10 5.74 0.88 -1.40
C ILE A 10 6.88 1.67 -0.77
N LEU A 11 8.04 1.65 -1.42
CA LEU A 11 9.12 2.59 -1.15
C LEU A 11 8.90 3.82 -2.02
N PHE A 12 8.82 5.00 -1.41
CA PHE A 12 8.63 6.26 -2.11
C PHE A 12 9.34 7.40 -1.38
N ASP A 13 9.72 8.42 -2.14
CA ASP A 13 10.23 9.69 -1.61
C ASP A 13 9.10 10.73 -1.58
N ALA A 14 9.11 11.58 -0.56
CA ALA A 14 8.15 12.66 -0.40
C ALA A 14 8.81 13.91 0.19
N PRO A 15 8.43 15.12 -0.28
CA PRO A 15 8.78 16.35 0.39
C PRO A 15 8.31 16.38 1.86
N PRO A 16 9.07 17.00 2.78
CA PRO A 16 8.75 16.99 4.20
C PRO A 16 7.43 17.69 4.56
N GLN A 17 6.89 18.51 3.65
CA GLN A 17 5.60 19.19 3.83
C GLN A 17 4.39 18.28 3.56
N ILE A 18 4.59 17.10 2.98
CA ILE A 18 3.50 16.17 2.69
C ILE A 18 2.98 15.54 3.98
N ASN A 19 1.66 15.61 4.18
CA ASN A 19 0.99 14.82 5.20
C ASN A 19 0.87 13.36 4.73
N LEU A 20 1.76 12.50 5.22
CA LEU A 20 1.83 11.09 4.83
C LEU A 20 0.52 10.33 5.10
N ALA A 21 -0.16 10.62 6.20
CA ALA A 21 -1.44 9.98 6.54
C ALA A 21 -2.52 10.28 5.50
N ASN A 22 -2.64 11.55 5.09
CA ASN A 22 -3.60 11.96 4.05
C ASN A 22 -3.24 11.33 2.70
N THR A 23 -1.96 11.29 2.35
CA THR A 23 -1.47 10.69 1.10
C THR A 23 -1.81 9.19 1.05
N ILE A 24 -1.56 8.44 2.12
CA ILE A 24 -1.83 7.00 2.17
C ILE A 24 -3.33 6.73 2.15
N ASN A 25 -4.13 7.52 2.87
CA ASN A 25 -5.59 7.39 2.85
C ASN A 25 -6.17 7.67 1.46
N SER A 26 -5.65 8.70 0.78
CA SER A 26 -6.03 9.02 -0.60
C SER A 26 -5.63 7.88 -1.54
N TYR A 27 -4.40 7.39 -1.45
CA TYR A 27 -3.92 6.25 -2.23
C TYR A 27 -4.82 5.03 -2.06
N LYS A 28 -5.11 4.61 -0.82
CA LYS A 28 -5.99 3.48 -0.53
C LYS A 28 -7.40 3.68 -1.08
N THR A 29 -7.95 4.88 -0.96
CA THR A 29 -9.30 5.20 -1.47
C THR A 29 -9.35 5.13 -3.00
N VAL A 30 -8.41 5.80 -3.66
CA VAL A 30 -8.36 5.90 -5.11
C VAL A 30 -8.09 4.54 -5.74
N THR A 31 -7.11 3.80 -5.24
CA THR A 31 -6.78 2.45 -5.72
C THR A 31 -7.92 1.48 -5.49
N SER A 32 -8.58 1.52 -4.32
CA SER A 32 -9.75 0.67 -4.06
C SER A 32 -10.85 0.89 -5.10
N ARG A 33 -11.11 2.15 -5.49
CA ARG A 33 -12.12 2.47 -6.50
C ARG A 33 -11.73 1.96 -7.89
N TYR A 34 -10.49 2.17 -8.31
CA TYR A 34 -10.03 1.73 -9.63
C TYR A 34 -9.93 0.21 -9.73
N ILE A 35 -9.32 -0.46 -8.75
CA ILE A 35 -9.15 -1.91 -8.73
C ILE A 35 -10.52 -2.61 -8.80
N ARG A 36 -11.50 -2.16 -8.02
CA ARG A 36 -12.86 -2.71 -8.07
C ARG A 36 -13.58 -2.47 -9.38
N LYS A 37 -13.29 -1.35 -10.06
CA LYS A 37 -13.87 -1.06 -11.37
C LYS A 37 -13.25 -1.92 -12.46
N GLU A 38 -11.93 -2.07 -12.45
CA GLU A 38 -11.17 -2.74 -13.51
C GLU A 38 -11.21 -4.26 -13.38
N PHE A 39 -11.19 -4.80 -12.16
CA PHE A 39 -11.11 -6.23 -11.88
C PHE A 39 -12.38 -6.76 -11.19
N ALA A 40 -13.54 -6.16 -11.49
CA ALA A 40 -14.81 -6.49 -10.83
C ALA A 40 -15.15 -7.98 -10.92
N LYS A 41 -14.88 -8.59 -12.08
CA LYS A 41 -15.21 -9.99 -12.36
C LYS A 41 -14.34 -10.93 -11.52
N GLU A 42 -13.04 -10.68 -11.51
CA GLU A 42 -12.03 -11.45 -10.77
C GLU A 42 -12.22 -11.31 -9.26
N LEU A 43 -12.54 -10.10 -8.79
CA LEU A 43 -12.73 -9.82 -7.37
C LEU A 43 -14.06 -10.32 -6.83
N SER A 44 -15.10 -10.46 -7.65
CA SER A 44 -16.44 -10.87 -7.19
C SER A 44 -16.45 -12.19 -6.40
N GLN A 45 -15.54 -13.11 -6.71
CA GLN A 45 -15.41 -14.41 -6.03
C GLN A 45 -14.70 -14.33 -4.67
N TYR A 46 -13.90 -13.27 -4.43
CA TYR A 46 -13.04 -13.14 -3.24
C TYR A 46 -13.45 -11.97 -2.33
N PHE A 47 -14.05 -10.92 -2.89
CA PHE A 47 -14.28 -9.64 -2.26
C PHE A 47 -15.75 -9.22 -2.33
N TRP A 48 -16.54 -9.68 -1.35
CA TRP A 48 -17.93 -9.26 -1.13
C TRP A 48 -18.08 -8.17 -0.05
N LYS A 49 -16.98 -7.81 0.63
CA LYS A 49 -16.97 -6.84 1.73
C LYS A 49 -16.91 -5.40 1.21
N PRO A 50 -17.45 -4.42 1.96
CA PRO A 50 -17.48 -3.02 1.52
C PRO A 50 -16.12 -2.33 1.53
N TYR A 51 -15.07 -2.92 2.13
CA TYR A 51 -13.71 -2.40 2.16
C TYR A 51 -12.76 -3.30 1.36
N PHE A 52 -11.77 -2.70 0.68
CA PHE A 52 -10.74 -3.39 -0.10
C PHE A 52 -9.46 -3.51 0.72
N TRP A 53 -8.95 -2.37 1.18
CA TRP A 53 -7.81 -2.32 2.08
C TRP A 53 -8.24 -2.43 3.54
N SER A 54 -7.34 -2.96 4.39
CA SER A 54 -7.41 -2.78 5.84
C SER A 54 -7.50 -1.29 6.19
N ARG A 55 -8.10 -0.93 7.33
CA ARG A 55 -8.06 0.46 7.83
C ARG A 55 -6.65 0.87 8.22
N SER A 56 -5.88 -0.05 8.77
CA SER A 56 -4.51 0.17 9.22
C SER A 56 -3.53 0.33 8.04
N TYR A 57 -2.43 1.03 8.29
CA TYR A 57 -1.29 1.15 7.38
C TYR A 57 -0.02 1.34 8.23
N MET A 58 1.14 1.04 7.64
CA MET A 58 2.44 1.22 8.27
C MET A 58 3.27 2.22 7.46
N VAL A 59 3.95 3.12 8.16
CA VAL A 59 4.91 4.05 7.57
C VAL A 59 6.18 3.97 8.39
N LEU A 60 7.28 3.67 7.71
CA LEU A 60 8.60 3.62 8.32
C LEU A 60 9.48 4.64 7.61
N SER A 61 10.09 5.54 8.39
CA SER A 61 11.22 6.32 7.89
C SER A 61 12.49 5.52 8.12
N THR A 62 13.37 5.52 7.14
CA THR A 62 14.68 4.90 7.29
C THR A 62 15.68 5.98 7.65
N GLY A 63 15.89 6.18 8.95
CA GLY A 63 16.99 7.00 9.43
C GLY A 63 18.32 6.40 8.98
N GLY A 64 18.89 6.91 7.90
CA GLY A 64 20.24 6.58 7.41
C GLY A 64 20.47 5.14 6.91
N THR A 65 19.45 4.30 6.87
CA THR A 65 19.59 2.89 6.46
C THR A 65 19.50 2.78 4.93
N THR A 66 20.36 1.96 4.33
CA THR A 66 20.46 1.81 2.87
C THR A 66 19.21 1.17 2.27
N ILE A 67 18.89 1.53 1.02
CA ILE A 67 17.75 0.99 0.26
C ILE A 67 17.79 -0.55 0.21
N GLU A 68 19.00 -1.14 0.16
CA GLU A 68 19.19 -2.59 0.18
C GLU A 68 18.63 -3.25 1.45
N THR A 69 18.80 -2.60 2.60
CA THR A 69 18.30 -3.14 3.88
C THR A 69 16.78 -3.09 3.94
N ILE A 70 16.18 -2.04 3.35
CA ILE A 70 14.72 -1.89 3.25
C ILE A 70 14.13 -2.96 2.34
N LYS A 71 14.76 -3.20 1.18
CA LYS A 71 14.34 -4.26 0.27
C LYS A 71 14.37 -5.62 0.94
N LYS A 72 15.44 -5.91 1.70
CA LYS A 72 15.55 -7.16 2.45
C LYS A 72 14.44 -7.30 3.51
N TYR A 73 14.12 -6.23 4.24
CA TYR A 73 12.99 -6.25 5.18
C TYR A 73 11.64 -6.51 4.48
N ILE A 74 11.42 -5.90 3.31
CA ILE A 74 10.21 -6.11 2.49
C ILE A 74 10.14 -7.55 1.97
N GLU A 75 11.26 -8.18 1.66
CA GLU A 75 11.32 -9.58 1.18
C GLU A 75 11.16 -10.60 2.31
N GLU A 76 11.46 -10.24 3.55
CA GLU A 76 11.31 -11.09 4.75
C GLU A 76 9.94 -10.94 5.45
N GLN A 77 9.09 -10.02 4.98
CA GLN A 77 7.72 -9.75 5.47
C GLN A 77 6.68 -10.32 4.53
#